data_AF-A0A2W6WL06-F1
#
_entry.id   AF-A0A2W6WL06-F1
#
_cell.length_a   1.000
_cell.length_b   1.000
_cell.length_c   1.000
_cell.angle_alpha   90.00
_cell.angle_beta   90.00
_cell.angle_gamma   90.00
#
_symmetry.space_group_name_H-M   'P 1'
#
loop_
_entity.id
_entity.type
_entity.pdbx_description
1 polymer ?
#
loop_
_entity_poly.entity_id
_entity_poly.type
_entity_poly.pdbx_seq_one_letter_code
_entity_poly.pdbx_strand_id
1 'polypeptide(L)'
;MTKSRIDSAAAISVMDLFTIGIGPSSSHTVGPMRAALMFMDTLPTCPVRVQCELYGSLALTGRGHATDSAILLGLSGHSPENVDPDAIPAILQAIRDDGRIRAGSAHLDWVPFEEARDLVFRMGEFLEAHSNGMRFTAWLPGRDGPLVRDYYSIGGGAVLPGAIPADPDIPLGHNVVQPFPFSSGAELLAQGEATGLSIATLVLRNEGAWRAQGETEAFLDSVIDAMSASIERGLKEEGLLPGGLKVRRRAKAIHNKLRLQGASVGPAQIFEWVSLFALAVNEENAAGGRVVTAPTNGAAGVIPAVLHYYRRFVPGADREGERRFLLTTAAMGFLYKKRASISAAEMGCQGEVGVACSMAAAGLAAVLGGTNSQVENAAEIGMEHNLGLTCDPIGGLVQIPCIERNTMGAVKAINAAYLALQGDGRHIVSLDAVIETMRQTGEDMASRYKETSLGGLAVNVVEC
;
A
#
# COMPACT_ATOMS: atom_id res chain seq x y z
N MET A 1 -4.15 -16.85 -18.61
CA MET A 1 -4.15 -17.54 -17.30
C MET A 1 -3.95 -16.47 -16.25
N THR A 2 -5.01 -16.15 -15.49
CA THR A 2 -5.06 -15.09 -14.47
C THR A 2 -4.26 -15.52 -13.24
N LYS A 3 -3.05 -14.95 -13.07
CA LYS A 3 -1.98 -15.47 -12.20
C LYS A 3 -1.99 -15.04 -10.72
N SER A 4 -3.02 -14.34 -10.22
CA SER A 4 -3.09 -13.97 -8.80
C SER A 4 -4.52 -13.59 -8.43
N ARG A 5 -5.37 -14.59 -8.21
CA ARG A 5 -6.72 -14.35 -7.66
C ARG A 5 -6.71 -14.74 -6.20
N ILE A 6 -7.07 -13.79 -5.35
CA ILE A 6 -7.55 -14.12 -4.01
C ILE A 6 -8.97 -14.67 -4.21
N ASP A 7 -9.24 -15.83 -3.61
CA ASP A 7 -10.58 -16.43 -3.65
C ASP A 7 -11.62 -15.37 -3.23
N SER A 8 -12.68 -15.21 -4.01
CA SER A 8 -13.81 -14.33 -3.68
C SER A 8 -14.41 -14.62 -2.29
N ALA A 9 -14.28 -15.87 -1.82
CA ALA A 9 -14.70 -16.32 -0.50
C ALA A 9 -13.66 -16.04 0.60
N ALA A 10 -12.44 -15.60 0.27
CA ALA A 10 -11.42 -15.32 1.27
C ALA A 10 -11.87 -14.20 2.23
N ALA A 11 -11.75 -14.47 3.52
CA ALA A 11 -11.96 -13.47 4.55
C ALA A 11 -10.75 -12.53 4.60
N ILE A 12 -10.99 -11.23 4.41
CA ILE A 12 -9.95 -10.19 4.45
C ILE A 12 -10.24 -9.29 5.66
N SER A 13 -9.19 -9.01 6.44
CA SER A 13 -9.25 -8.13 7.59
C SER A 13 -8.82 -6.71 7.25
N VAL A 14 -9.29 -5.71 8.01
CA VAL A 14 -8.77 -4.33 7.96
C VAL A 14 -7.25 -4.27 8.18
N MET A 15 -6.68 -5.21 8.95
CA MET A 15 -5.24 -5.32 9.18
C MET A 15 -4.45 -5.80 7.95
N ASP A 16 -5.11 -6.48 7.01
CA ASP A 16 -4.49 -6.91 5.74
C ASP A 16 -4.41 -5.77 4.72
N LEU A 17 -5.14 -4.68 4.97
CA LEU A 17 -5.25 -3.55 4.06
C LEU A 17 -4.44 -2.34 4.56
N PHE A 18 -4.56 -2.04 5.86
CA PHE A 18 -3.78 -1.00 6.51
C PHE A 18 -2.59 -1.63 7.21
N THR A 19 -1.40 -1.46 6.65
CA THR A 19 -0.13 -1.89 7.24
C THR A 19 0.67 -0.65 7.57
N ILE A 20 1.04 -0.49 8.84
CA ILE A 20 2.01 0.52 9.27
C ILE A 20 3.39 -0.01 8.89
N GLY A 21 4.11 0.71 8.02
CA GLY A 21 5.40 0.26 7.50
C GLY A 21 6.30 1.42 7.12
N ILE A 22 7.31 1.14 6.30
CA ILE A 22 8.22 2.15 5.76
C ILE A 22 8.03 2.32 4.26
N GLY A 23 8.28 3.53 3.77
CA GLY A 23 8.37 3.82 2.34
C GLY A 23 9.64 3.24 1.70
N PRO A 24 9.79 3.34 0.36
CA PRO A 24 8.84 3.96 -0.56
C PRO A 24 7.79 3.02 -1.15
N SER A 25 7.92 1.70 -1.03
CA SER A 25 7.07 0.75 -1.77
C SER A 25 6.60 -0.43 -0.92
N SER A 26 5.31 -0.78 -1.03
CA SER A 26 4.79 -1.98 -0.36
C SER A 26 5.29 -3.25 -1.06
N SER A 27 5.30 -3.25 -2.39
CA SER A 27 5.73 -4.38 -3.23
C SER A 27 7.25 -4.57 -3.21
N HIS A 28 8.02 -3.48 -3.17
CA HIS A 28 9.47 -3.51 -3.35
C HIS A 28 10.27 -3.18 -2.07
N THR A 29 9.65 -2.70 -1.00
CA THR A 29 10.32 -2.42 0.28
C THR A 29 9.73 -3.29 1.40
N VAL A 30 8.44 -3.13 1.71
CA VAL A 30 7.79 -3.83 2.85
C VAL A 30 7.77 -5.35 2.62
N GLY A 31 7.33 -5.80 1.44
CA GLY A 31 7.29 -7.22 1.09
C GLY A 31 8.68 -7.88 1.17
N PRO A 32 9.71 -7.39 0.45
CA PRO A 32 11.06 -7.93 0.52
C PRO A 32 11.66 -7.98 1.94
N MET A 33 11.44 -6.94 2.75
CA MET A 33 11.89 -6.92 4.14
C MET A 33 11.23 -8.04 4.97
N ARG A 34 9.90 -8.22 4.83
CA ARG A 34 9.18 -9.33 5.47
C ARG A 34 9.65 -10.70 4.99
N ALA A 35 9.90 -10.85 3.69
CA ALA A 35 10.38 -12.10 3.11
C ALA A 35 11.75 -12.49 3.67
N ALA A 36 12.67 -11.51 3.75
CA ALA A 36 14.00 -11.69 4.30
C ALA A 36 13.96 -12.07 5.79
N LEU A 37 13.15 -11.37 6.59
CA LEU A 37 12.97 -11.69 8.01
C LEU A 37 12.38 -13.09 8.20
N MET A 38 11.30 -13.40 7.48
CA MET A 38 10.65 -14.71 7.52
C MET A 38 11.61 -15.83 7.12
N PHE A 39 12.43 -15.61 6.10
CA PHE A 39 13.43 -16.59 5.69
C PHE A 39 14.43 -16.86 6.81
N MET A 40 15.02 -15.80 7.39
CA MET A 40 16.03 -15.95 8.45
C MET A 40 15.46 -16.58 9.73
N ASP A 41 14.27 -16.16 10.16
CA ASP A 41 13.66 -16.64 11.41
C ASP A 41 13.14 -18.08 11.32
N THR A 42 12.98 -18.61 10.10
CA THR A 42 12.59 -20.01 9.88
C THR A 42 13.78 -20.95 9.65
N LEU A 43 15.02 -20.45 9.69
CA LEU A 43 16.21 -21.30 9.64
C LEU A 43 16.38 -22.04 10.98
N PRO A 44 16.76 -23.34 10.97
CA PRO A 44 16.89 -24.12 12.21
C PRO A 44 18.11 -23.72 13.05
N THR A 45 19.13 -23.13 12.43
CA THR A 45 20.37 -22.66 13.06
C THR A 45 20.89 -21.44 12.32
N CYS A 46 21.77 -20.66 12.96
CA CYS A 46 22.45 -19.55 12.31
C CYS A 46 23.21 -20.02 11.05
N PRO A 47 22.98 -19.41 9.87
CA PRO A 47 23.65 -19.81 8.65
C PRO A 47 25.12 -19.36 8.64
N VAL A 48 26.00 -20.14 7.99
CA VAL A 48 27.38 -19.72 7.72
C VAL A 48 27.47 -18.71 6.59
N ARG A 49 26.46 -18.68 5.72
CA ARG A 49 26.31 -17.73 4.61
C ARG A 49 24.84 -17.66 4.21
N VAL A 50 24.39 -16.47 3.81
CA VAL A 50 23.09 -16.25 3.19
C VAL A 50 23.26 -15.44 1.90
N GLN A 51 22.43 -15.71 0.90
CA GLN A 51 22.38 -14.98 -0.36
C GLN A 51 20.91 -14.71 -0.72
N CYS A 52 20.65 -13.54 -1.30
CA CYS A 52 19.37 -13.15 -1.86
C CYS A 52 19.55 -12.82 -3.35
N GLU A 53 18.67 -13.37 -4.19
CA GLU A 53 18.59 -13.08 -5.62
C GLU A 53 17.23 -12.46 -5.94
N LEU A 54 17.22 -11.30 -6.58
CA LEU A 54 16.02 -10.55 -6.96
C LEU A 54 15.75 -10.74 -8.45
N TYR A 55 14.48 -10.98 -8.82
CA TYR A 55 14.05 -11.28 -10.19
C TYR A 55 12.97 -10.30 -10.68
N GLY A 56 12.77 -10.24 -12.00
CA GLY A 56 11.70 -9.51 -12.65
C GLY A 56 11.62 -8.03 -12.28
N SER A 57 10.42 -7.52 -11.95
CA SER A 57 10.22 -6.09 -11.62
C SER A 57 10.99 -5.67 -10.36
N LEU A 58 11.17 -6.57 -9.38
CA LEU A 58 12.01 -6.32 -8.21
C LEU A 58 13.46 -6.08 -8.61
N ALA A 59 14.00 -6.83 -9.57
CA ALA A 59 15.34 -6.60 -10.06
C ALA A 59 15.44 -5.26 -10.81
N LEU A 60 14.47 -4.98 -11.69
CA LEU A 60 14.49 -3.81 -12.57
C LEU A 60 14.41 -2.48 -11.81
N THR A 61 13.51 -2.38 -10.83
CA THR A 61 13.23 -1.11 -10.12
C THR A 61 13.67 -1.12 -8.67
N GLY A 62 14.19 -2.24 -8.16
CA GLY A 62 14.43 -2.43 -6.73
C GLY A 62 15.37 -1.41 -6.10
N ARG A 63 16.38 -0.91 -6.84
CA ARG A 63 17.26 0.15 -6.32
C ARG A 63 16.51 1.47 -6.10
N GLY A 64 15.63 1.85 -7.03
CA GLY A 64 14.77 3.02 -6.88
C GLY A 64 13.75 2.89 -5.75
N HIS A 65 13.39 1.65 -5.42
CA HIS A 65 12.48 1.31 -4.33
C HIS A 65 13.15 0.91 -3.01
N ALA A 66 14.47 1.06 -2.89
CA ALA A 66 15.25 0.66 -1.71
C ALA A 66 15.07 -0.83 -1.31
N THR A 67 14.84 -1.72 -2.28
CA THR A 67 14.74 -3.17 -2.06
C THR A 67 16.02 -3.75 -1.48
N ASP A 68 17.18 -3.26 -1.90
CA ASP A 68 18.48 -3.65 -1.33
C ASP A 68 18.54 -3.41 0.18
N SER A 69 18.21 -2.19 0.58
CA SER A 69 18.16 -1.75 1.97
C SER A 69 17.13 -2.56 2.77
N ALA A 70 15.95 -2.81 2.19
CA ALA A 70 14.90 -3.63 2.79
C ALA A 70 15.35 -5.07 3.06
N ILE A 71 16.04 -5.71 2.10
CA ILE A 71 16.58 -7.06 2.27
C ILE A 71 17.61 -7.08 3.40
N LEU A 72 18.54 -6.12 3.44
CA LEU A 72 19.55 -6.04 4.50
C LEU A 72 18.92 -5.89 5.89
N LEU A 73 17.93 -5.01 6.03
CA LEU A 73 17.21 -4.80 7.29
C LEU A 73 16.45 -6.06 7.72
N GLY A 74 15.72 -6.69 6.80
CA GLY A 74 14.94 -7.89 7.07
C GLY A 74 15.82 -9.07 7.46
N LEU A 75 16.92 -9.31 6.72
CA LEU A 75 17.90 -10.33 7.08
C LEU A 75 18.54 -10.05 8.45
N SER A 76 18.63 -8.77 8.83
CA SER A 76 19.18 -8.28 10.11
C SER A 76 18.20 -8.34 11.30
N GLY A 77 17.00 -8.91 11.11
CA GLY A 77 16.02 -9.06 12.19
C GLY A 77 15.07 -7.88 12.37
N HIS A 78 15.10 -6.88 11.49
CA HIS A 78 14.18 -5.75 11.56
C HIS A 78 12.89 -6.04 10.79
N SER A 79 11.75 -5.56 11.31
CA SER A 79 10.46 -5.60 10.63
C SER A 79 10.01 -4.20 10.17
N PRO A 80 9.27 -4.07 9.05
CA PRO A 80 8.82 -2.78 8.53
C PRO A 80 7.99 -1.96 9.53
N GLU A 81 7.23 -2.65 10.39
CA GLU A 81 6.33 -2.06 11.38
C GLU A 81 7.10 -1.40 12.53
N ASN A 82 8.27 -1.97 12.88
CA ASN A 82 8.98 -1.64 14.11
C ASN A 82 10.31 -0.90 13.88
N VAL A 83 10.93 -1.02 12.70
CA VAL A 83 12.21 -0.35 12.42
C VAL A 83 12.07 1.16 12.47
N ASP A 84 12.90 1.86 13.23
CA ASP A 84 12.94 3.33 13.21
C ASP A 84 13.53 3.83 11.88
N PRO A 85 12.77 4.58 11.03
CA PRO A 85 13.28 5.08 9.77
C PRO A 85 14.54 5.95 9.91
N ASP A 86 14.67 6.69 11.02
CA ASP A 86 15.82 7.57 11.24
C ASP A 86 17.10 6.79 11.59
N ALA A 87 16.96 5.57 12.10
CA ALA A 87 18.08 4.68 12.41
C ALA A 87 18.57 3.90 11.18
N ILE A 88 17.76 3.76 10.12
CA ILE A 88 18.07 2.95 8.94
C ILE A 88 19.44 3.31 8.31
N PRO A 89 19.76 4.60 8.04
CA PRO A 89 21.05 4.94 7.42
C PRO A 89 22.25 4.45 8.23
N ALA A 90 22.21 4.57 9.55
CA ALA A 90 23.29 4.12 10.43
C ALA A 90 23.41 2.59 10.45
N ILE A 91 22.29 1.86 10.46
CA ILE A 91 22.27 0.39 10.40
C ILE A 91 22.90 -0.10 9.10
N LEU A 92 22.47 0.46 7.96
CA LEU A 92 22.98 0.07 6.65
C LEU A 92 24.47 0.38 6.49
N GLN A 93 24.91 1.53 7.01
CA GLN A 93 26.32 1.89 7.00
C GLN A 93 27.17 0.89 7.80
N ALA A 94 26.71 0.52 9.01
CA ALA A 94 27.40 -0.47 9.83
C ALA A 94 27.50 -1.85 9.15
N ILE A 95 26.44 -2.31 8.48
CA ILE A 95 26.46 -3.57 7.72
C ILE A 95 27.54 -3.54 6.61
N ARG A 96 27.63 -2.41 5.90
CA ARG A 96 28.59 -2.22 4.80
C ARG A 96 30.04 -2.13 5.28
N ASP A 97 30.27 -1.40 6.37
CA ASP A 97 31.60 -1.22 6.93
C ASP A 97 32.14 -2.50 7.56
N ASP A 98 31.29 -3.26 8.27
CA ASP A 98 31.68 -4.49 8.93
C ASP A 98 31.69 -5.73 7.99
N GLY A 99 30.98 -5.67 6.86
CA GLY A 99 30.84 -6.81 5.93
C GLY A 99 30.07 -7.99 6.52
N ARG A 100 29.09 -7.72 7.38
CA ARG A 100 28.29 -8.73 8.09
C ARG A 100 26.92 -8.19 8.50
N ILE A 101 25.99 -9.10 8.70
CA ILE A 101 24.64 -8.83 9.22
C ILE A 101 24.39 -9.62 10.50
N ARG A 102 23.42 -9.16 11.31
CA ARG A 102 22.92 -9.93 12.44
C ARG A 102 21.92 -10.97 11.95
N ALA A 103 21.96 -12.21 12.41
CA ALA A 103 21.16 -13.29 11.85
C ALA A 103 19.70 -13.27 12.34
N GLY A 104 18.83 -12.58 11.60
CA GLY A 104 17.40 -12.52 11.90
C GLY A 104 17.10 -11.99 13.31
N SER A 105 15.88 -12.21 13.77
CA SER A 105 15.48 -11.94 15.14
C SER A 105 15.72 -13.14 16.06
N ALA A 106 15.77 -14.36 15.49
CA ALA A 106 15.86 -15.61 16.25
C ALA A 106 17.28 -16.01 16.68
N HIS A 107 18.31 -15.77 15.86
CA HIS A 107 19.66 -16.32 16.09
C HIS A 107 20.64 -15.31 16.68
N LEU A 108 20.42 -14.01 16.50
CA LEU A 108 21.18 -12.87 17.06
C LEU A 108 22.71 -12.84 16.86
N ASP A 109 23.30 -13.87 16.27
CA ASP A 109 24.72 -14.01 15.88
C ASP A 109 25.06 -13.21 14.63
N TRP A 110 26.35 -13.09 14.30
CA TRP A 110 26.83 -12.38 13.11
C TRP A 110 27.13 -13.35 11.96
N VAL A 111 26.69 -12.97 10.75
CA VAL A 111 26.91 -13.72 9.51
C VAL A 111 27.63 -12.82 8.50
N PRO A 112 28.75 -13.25 7.90
CA PRO A 112 29.40 -12.50 6.83
C PRO A 112 28.42 -12.24 5.68
N PHE A 113 28.39 -11.00 5.20
CA PHE A 113 27.51 -10.58 4.12
C PHE A 113 28.16 -9.48 3.29
N GLU A 114 28.44 -9.77 2.03
CA GLU A 114 28.98 -8.81 1.09
C GLU A 114 27.96 -8.55 -0.02
N GLU A 115 27.40 -7.34 -0.09
CA GLU A 115 26.31 -7.01 -1.02
C GLU A 115 26.62 -7.41 -2.47
N ALA A 116 27.85 -7.16 -2.94
CA ALA A 116 28.26 -7.47 -4.31
C ALA A 116 28.20 -8.98 -4.65
N ARG A 117 28.31 -9.85 -3.64
CA ARG A 117 28.30 -11.30 -3.79
C ARG A 117 26.97 -11.92 -3.39
N ASP A 118 26.39 -11.40 -2.31
CA ASP A 118 25.30 -12.03 -1.58
C ASP A 118 23.94 -11.35 -1.82
N LEU A 119 23.89 -10.20 -2.51
CA LEU A 119 22.67 -9.56 -2.98
C LEU A 119 22.71 -9.36 -4.50
N VAL A 120 22.07 -10.26 -5.24
CA VAL A 120 22.18 -10.33 -6.71
C VAL A 120 20.90 -9.85 -7.39
N PHE A 121 21.03 -8.87 -8.27
CA PHE A 121 19.93 -8.40 -9.13
C PHE A 121 19.97 -9.14 -10.47
N ARG A 122 19.05 -10.08 -10.69
CA ARG A 122 18.97 -10.90 -11.91
C ARG A 122 18.17 -10.16 -12.99
N MET A 123 18.80 -9.15 -13.57
CA MET A 123 18.18 -8.28 -14.59
C MET A 123 17.72 -9.09 -15.81
N GLY A 124 16.42 -9.01 -16.13
CA GLY A 124 15.84 -9.70 -17.29
C GLY A 124 15.48 -11.17 -17.07
N GLU A 125 15.75 -11.73 -15.88
CA GLU A 125 15.30 -13.06 -15.49
C GLU A 125 14.01 -12.97 -14.66
N PHE A 126 13.09 -13.92 -14.86
CA PHE A 126 11.79 -13.93 -14.17
C PHE A 126 11.55 -15.30 -13.55
N LEU A 127 11.06 -15.32 -12.31
CA LEU A 127 10.48 -16.51 -11.73
C LEU A 127 9.06 -16.71 -12.29
N GLU A 128 8.63 -17.96 -12.41
CA GLU A 128 7.42 -18.32 -13.15
C GLU A 128 6.12 -17.81 -12.51
N ALA A 129 6.06 -17.75 -11.18
CA ALA A 129 4.83 -17.49 -10.46
C ALA A 129 4.38 -16.02 -10.50
N HIS A 130 5.27 -15.07 -10.23
CA HIS A 130 4.96 -13.62 -10.20
C HIS A 130 6.18 -12.77 -10.55
N SER A 131 5.97 -11.56 -11.09
CA SER A 131 7.05 -10.69 -11.57
C SER A 131 7.94 -10.15 -10.46
N ASN A 132 7.40 -10.00 -9.25
CA ASN A 132 8.14 -9.64 -8.04
C ASN A 132 8.63 -10.90 -7.31
N GLY A 133 9.65 -11.57 -7.86
CA GLY A 133 10.22 -12.81 -7.31
C GLY A 133 11.54 -12.60 -6.57
N MET A 134 11.75 -13.37 -5.50
CA MET A 134 12.97 -13.38 -4.69
C MET A 134 13.36 -14.83 -4.40
N ARG A 135 14.67 -15.13 -4.44
CA ARG A 135 15.21 -16.42 -4.00
C ARG A 135 16.20 -16.20 -2.87
N PHE A 136 16.00 -16.87 -1.76
CA PHE A 136 16.94 -16.90 -0.64
C PHE A 136 17.64 -18.25 -0.57
N THR A 137 18.95 -18.20 -0.38
CA THR A 137 19.82 -19.37 -0.28
C THR A 137 20.65 -19.26 1.00
N ALA A 138 20.55 -20.25 1.89
CA ALA A 138 21.33 -20.31 3.13
C ALA A 138 22.19 -21.58 3.19
N TRP A 139 23.43 -21.43 3.61
CA TRP A 139 24.32 -22.54 3.93
C TRP A 139 24.35 -22.70 5.44
N LEU A 140 24.06 -23.91 5.93
CA LEU A 140 23.97 -24.19 7.37
C LEU A 140 25.17 -25.01 7.84
N PRO A 141 25.65 -24.83 9.09
CA PRO A 141 26.73 -25.63 9.62
C PRO A 141 26.35 -27.11 9.67
N GLY A 142 27.24 -27.98 9.18
CA GLY A 142 27.06 -29.44 9.23
C GLY A 142 26.00 -30.02 8.28
N ARG A 143 25.39 -29.20 7.41
CA ARG A 143 24.44 -29.67 6.38
C ARG A 143 25.12 -29.73 5.02
N ASP A 144 24.88 -30.81 4.28
CA ASP A 144 25.30 -30.91 2.89
C ASP A 144 24.30 -30.16 1.99
N GLY A 145 24.82 -29.25 1.17
CA GLY A 145 24.05 -28.39 0.27
C GLY A 145 23.27 -27.23 0.94
N PRO A 146 22.92 -26.20 0.16
CA PRO A 146 22.18 -25.05 0.66
C PRO A 146 20.69 -25.35 0.88
N LEU A 147 20.03 -24.51 1.67
CA LEU A 147 18.57 -24.42 1.76
C LEU A 147 18.14 -23.27 0.86
N VAL A 148 17.27 -23.56 -0.12
CA VAL A 148 16.78 -22.59 -1.10
C VAL A 148 15.28 -22.42 -0.94
N ARG A 149 14.80 -21.18 -0.91
CA ARG A 149 13.37 -20.86 -0.89
C ARG A 149 13.07 -19.64 -1.76
N ASP A 150 12.00 -19.76 -2.54
CA ASP A 150 11.48 -18.66 -3.34
C ASP A 150 10.34 -17.96 -2.60
N TYR A 151 10.25 -16.65 -2.77
CA TYR A 151 9.20 -15.80 -2.20
C TYR A 151 8.70 -14.81 -3.25
N TYR A 152 7.42 -14.45 -3.16
CA TYR A 152 6.79 -13.51 -4.09
C TYR A 152 6.11 -12.37 -3.34
N SER A 153 6.40 -11.13 -3.73
CA SER A 153 5.75 -9.93 -3.18
C SER A 153 4.56 -9.53 -4.06
N ILE A 154 3.35 -9.83 -3.58
CA ILE A 154 2.11 -9.82 -4.41
C ILE A 154 1.28 -8.53 -4.27
N GLY A 155 1.85 -7.47 -3.69
CA GLY A 155 1.17 -6.19 -3.50
C GLY A 155 0.66 -5.97 -2.07
N GLY A 156 0.48 -4.71 -1.68
CA GLY A 156 0.07 -4.33 -0.31
C GLY A 156 1.06 -4.72 0.81
N GLY A 157 2.27 -5.21 0.46
CA GLY A 157 3.26 -5.70 1.42
C GLY A 157 3.09 -7.17 1.82
N ALA A 158 2.17 -7.90 1.18
CA ALA A 158 2.00 -9.33 1.39
C ALA A 158 3.05 -10.16 0.65
N VAL A 159 3.47 -11.28 1.26
CA VAL A 159 4.49 -12.19 0.74
C VAL A 159 3.99 -13.63 0.78
N LEU A 160 4.22 -14.38 -0.29
CA LEU A 160 3.92 -15.82 -0.35
C LEU A 160 5.23 -16.64 -0.50
N PRO A 161 5.44 -17.70 0.31
CA PRO A 161 6.54 -18.64 0.13
C PRO A 161 6.20 -19.71 -0.93
N GLY A 162 7.19 -20.08 -1.76
CA GLY A 162 7.07 -21.16 -2.75
C GLY A 162 6.24 -20.77 -3.99
N ALA A 163 5.97 -21.74 -4.86
CA ALA A 163 5.14 -21.52 -6.04
C ALA A 163 3.73 -21.03 -5.63
N ILE A 164 3.26 -19.95 -6.25
CA ILE A 164 1.85 -19.56 -6.16
C ILE A 164 1.04 -20.79 -6.59
N PRO A 165 0.08 -21.28 -5.77
CA PRO A 165 -0.73 -22.42 -6.15
C PRO A 165 -1.28 -22.19 -7.56
N ALA A 166 -0.98 -23.11 -8.48
CA ALA A 166 -1.46 -23.06 -9.86
C ALA A 166 -2.98 -23.26 -9.95
N ASP A 167 -3.60 -23.62 -8.83
CA ASP A 167 -5.04 -23.77 -8.68
C ASP A 167 -5.60 -22.56 -7.90
N PRO A 168 -6.29 -21.61 -8.57
CA PRO A 168 -6.95 -20.49 -7.92
C PRO A 168 -8.10 -20.92 -6.99
N ASP A 169 -8.51 -22.20 -7.00
CA ASP A 169 -9.56 -22.76 -6.15
C ASP A 169 -9.02 -23.46 -4.88
N ILE A 170 -7.71 -23.39 -4.58
CA ILE A 170 -7.20 -23.78 -3.26
C ILE A 170 -7.30 -22.55 -2.34
N PRO A 171 -8.32 -22.45 -1.47
CA PRO A 171 -8.42 -21.31 -0.60
C PRO A 171 -7.18 -21.27 0.30
N LEU A 172 -6.53 -20.10 0.35
CA LEU A 172 -5.77 -19.68 1.53
C LEU A 172 -6.78 -19.44 2.68
N GLY A 173 -7.52 -20.48 3.02
CA GLY A 173 -8.65 -20.43 3.93
C GLY A 173 -8.14 -20.52 5.35
N HIS A 174 -8.09 -19.39 6.03
CA HIS A 174 -8.29 -19.43 7.47
C HIS A 174 -9.69 -20.04 7.72
N ASN A 175 -9.83 -20.94 8.69
CA ASN A 175 -11.13 -21.51 9.12
C ASN A 175 -12.00 -20.44 9.83
N VAL A 176 -12.07 -19.23 9.27
CA VAL A 176 -12.70 -18.05 9.85
C VAL A 176 -13.94 -17.74 9.04
N VAL A 177 -15.09 -17.82 9.70
CA VAL A 177 -16.40 -17.52 9.11
C VAL A 177 -16.81 -16.12 9.56
N GLN A 178 -16.85 -15.18 8.62
CA GLN A 178 -17.36 -13.83 8.87
C GLN A 178 -18.89 -13.90 9.06
N PRO A 179 -19.47 -13.17 10.03
CA PRO A 179 -20.93 -13.11 10.20
C PRO A 179 -21.69 -12.49 9.01
N PHE A 180 -21.06 -11.55 8.31
CA PHE A 180 -21.62 -10.78 7.19
C PHE A 180 -20.69 -10.83 5.97
N PRO A 181 -20.41 -12.02 5.39
CA PRO A 181 -19.42 -12.16 4.33
C PRO A 181 -19.94 -11.55 3.03
N PHE A 182 -19.13 -10.76 2.33
CA PHE A 182 -19.47 -10.21 1.01
C PHE A 182 -18.29 -10.32 0.04
N SER A 183 -18.62 -10.50 -1.23
CA SER A 183 -17.68 -10.57 -2.35
C SER A 183 -17.95 -9.53 -3.43
N SER A 184 -19.10 -8.85 -3.40
CA SER A 184 -19.55 -7.84 -4.38
C SER A 184 -20.14 -6.59 -3.72
N GLY A 185 -20.19 -5.50 -4.48
CA GLY A 185 -20.94 -4.30 -4.09
C GLY A 185 -22.43 -4.63 -3.88
N ALA A 186 -23.00 -5.41 -4.81
CA ALA A 186 -24.38 -5.89 -4.70
C ALA A 186 -24.66 -6.69 -3.41
N GLU A 187 -23.80 -7.63 -3.04
CA GLU A 187 -23.94 -8.41 -1.79
C GLU A 187 -23.78 -7.53 -0.54
N LEU A 188 -22.84 -6.57 -0.58
CA LEU A 188 -22.62 -5.64 0.52
C LEU A 188 -23.87 -4.77 0.75
N LEU A 189 -24.46 -4.24 -0.32
CA LEU A 189 -25.70 -3.47 -0.24
C LEU A 189 -26.88 -4.31 0.24
N ALA A 190 -27.04 -5.52 -0.31
CA ALA A 190 -28.11 -6.44 0.09
C ALA A 190 -28.04 -6.79 1.58
N GLN A 191 -26.83 -6.95 2.14
CA GLN A 191 -26.65 -7.15 3.58
C GLN A 191 -26.98 -5.91 4.40
N GLY A 192 -26.58 -4.72 3.92
CA GLY A 192 -26.95 -3.46 4.55
C GLY A 192 -28.47 -3.27 4.60
N GLU A 193 -29.18 -3.60 3.52
CA GLU A 193 -30.64 -3.52 3.44
C GLU A 193 -31.31 -4.56 4.36
N ALA A 194 -30.86 -5.82 4.31
CA ALA A 194 -31.45 -6.90 5.10
C ALA A 194 -31.27 -6.72 6.62
N THR A 195 -30.17 -6.08 7.05
CA THR A 195 -29.82 -5.93 8.47
C THR A 195 -30.08 -4.54 9.03
N GLY A 196 -30.28 -3.54 8.17
CA GLY A 196 -30.32 -2.12 8.55
C GLY A 196 -28.98 -1.56 9.03
N LEU A 197 -27.87 -2.27 8.84
CA LEU A 197 -26.54 -1.87 9.30
C LEU A 197 -25.81 -1.04 8.24
N SER A 198 -25.00 -0.09 8.70
CA SER A 198 -24.06 0.61 7.83
C SER A 198 -22.91 -0.31 7.39
N ILE A 199 -22.29 0.00 6.26
CA ILE A 199 -21.09 -0.71 5.77
C ILE A 199 -20.00 -0.80 6.85
N ALA A 200 -19.71 0.31 7.56
CA ALA A 200 -18.75 0.31 8.66
C ALA A 200 -19.10 -0.70 9.77
N THR A 201 -20.39 -0.81 10.12
CA THR A 201 -20.85 -1.74 11.16
C THR A 201 -20.76 -3.19 10.71
N LEU A 202 -21.07 -3.48 9.44
CA LEU A 202 -20.89 -4.82 8.86
C LEU A 202 -19.42 -5.25 8.93
N VAL A 203 -18.50 -4.37 8.52
CA VAL A 203 -17.05 -4.64 8.58
C VAL A 203 -16.59 -4.84 10.02
N LEU A 204 -16.99 -3.97 10.95
CA LEU A 204 -16.60 -4.10 12.37
C LEU A 204 -17.07 -5.43 12.97
N ARG A 205 -18.29 -5.88 12.63
CA ARG A 205 -18.80 -7.18 13.06
C ARG A 205 -18.07 -8.35 12.40
N ASN A 206 -17.63 -8.20 11.15
CA ASN A 206 -16.78 -9.17 10.47
C ASN A 206 -15.41 -9.32 11.11
N GLU A 207 -14.80 -8.22 11.57
CA GLU A 207 -13.54 -8.27 12.32
C GLU A 207 -13.64 -9.10 13.61
N GLY A 208 -14.85 -9.20 14.18
CA GLY A 208 -15.18 -10.06 15.32
C GLY A 208 -14.90 -11.56 15.11
N ALA A 209 -14.71 -12.00 13.86
CA ALA A 209 -14.33 -13.37 13.54
C ALA A 209 -12.86 -13.69 13.88
N TRP A 210 -12.01 -12.66 14.03
CA TRP A 210 -10.59 -12.81 14.36
C TRP A 210 -10.23 -12.31 15.77
N ARG A 211 -10.87 -11.24 16.23
CA ARG A 211 -10.47 -10.55 17.46
C ARG A 211 -11.62 -9.79 18.13
N ALA A 212 -11.45 -9.41 19.39
CA ALA A 212 -12.44 -8.59 20.09
C ALA A 212 -12.59 -7.21 19.45
N GLN A 213 -13.79 -6.61 19.53
CA GLN A 213 -14.09 -5.30 18.93
C GLN A 213 -13.08 -4.22 19.38
N GLY A 214 -12.74 -4.19 20.67
CA GLY A 214 -11.79 -3.21 21.22
C GLY A 214 -10.37 -3.33 20.65
N GLU A 215 -9.95 -4.53 20.22
CA GLU A 215 -8.64 -4.71 19.55
C GLU A 215 -8.66 -4.11 18.14
N THR A 216 -9.76 -4.29 17.41
CA THR A 216 -9.95 -3.67 16.09
C THR A 216 -10.00 -2.14 16.21
N GLU A 217 -10.72 -1.61 17.19
CA GLU A 217 -10.78 -0.15 17.41
C GLU A 217 -9.43 0.44 17.80
N ALA A 218 -8.68 -0.22 18.70
CA ALA A 218 -7.33 0.20 19.07
C ALA A 218 -6.36 0.16 17.88
N PHE A 219 -6.48 -0.85 17.02
CA PHE A 219 -5.73 -0.92 15.78
C PHE A 219 -6.08 0.23 14.83
N LEU A 220 -7.36 0.53 14.62
CA LEU A 220 -7.79 1.67 13.80
C LEU A 220 -7.26 2.99 14.37
N ASP A 221 -7.26 3.17 15.69
CA ASP A 221 -6.67 4.35 16.33
C ASP A 221 -5.17 4.46 16.03
N SER A 222 -4.44 3.35 16.10
CA SER A 222 -3.01 3.34 15.76
C SER A 222 -2.76 3.69 14.29
N VAL A 223 -3.64 3.26 13.37
CA VAL A 223 -3.59 3.61 11.95
C VAL A 223 -3.83 5.10 11.76
N ILE A 224 -4.86 5.66 12.40
CA ILE A 224 -5.19 7.10 12.34
C ILE A 224 -4.02 7.95 12.86
N ASP A 225 -3.43 7.54 13.97
CA ASP A 225 -2.33 8.27 14.60
C ASP A 225 -1.06 8.18 13.74
N ALA A 226 -0.74 7.01 13.17
CA ALA A 226 0.37 6.85 12.24
C ALA A 226 0.20 7.68 10.96
N MET A 227 -1.01 7.72 10.39
CA MET A 227 -1.37 8.58 9.26
C MET A 227 -1.18 10.07 9.59
N SER A 228 -1.61 10.49 10.77
CA SER A 228 -1.47 11.88 11.25
C SER A 228 0.01 12.23 11.46
N ALA A 229 0.77 11.35 12.09
CA ALA A 229 2.20 11.52 12.33
C ALA A 229 2.99 11.63 11.01
N SER A 230 2.62 10.85 9.98
CA SER A 230 3.23 10.94 8.64
C SER A 230 3.00 12.31 8.00
N ILE A 231 1.77 12.85 8.07
CA ILE A 231 1.49 14.24 7.65
C ILE A 231 2.38 15.21 8.44
N GLU A 232 2.35 15.14 9.77
CA GLU A 232 3.09 16.08 10.63
C GLU A 232 4.59 16.09 10.38
N ARG A 233 5.20 14.93 10.10
CA ARG A 233 6.61 14.82 9.73
C ARG A 233 6.86 15.46 8.37
N GLY A 234 6.07 15.12 7.35
CA GLY A 234 6.19 15.72 6.02
C GLY A 234 6.02 17.24 6.00
N LEU A 235 5.22 17.81 6.90
CA LEU A 235 5.07 19.26 7.05
C LEU A 235 6.30 19.97 7.65
N LYS A 236 7.25 19.24 8.24
CA LYS A 236 8.45 19.76 8.93
C LYS A 236 9.74 19.49 8.14
N GLU A 237 9.79 18.38 7.41
CA GLU A 237 10.97 17.94 6.67
C GLU A 237 11.28 18.81 5.45
N GLU A 238 12.56 18.87 5.09
CA GLU A 238 13.06 19.63 3.95
C GLU A 238 14.16 18.85 3.20
N GLY A 239 14.66 19.41 2.10
CA GLY A 239 15.73 18.80 1.31
C GLY A 239 15.23 18.16 0.02
N LEU A 240 16.07 17.29 -0.54
CA LEU A 240 15.84 16.60 -1.80
C LEU A 240 15.46 15.14 -1.52
N LEU A 241 14.50 14.63 -2.29
CA LEU A 241 14.15 13.21 -2.27
C LEU A 241 15.31 12.37 -2.84
N PRO A 242 15.52 11.14 -2.31
CA PRO A 242 16.55 10.24 -2.79
C PRO A 242 16.25 9.73 -4.21
N GLY A 243 17.16 8.96 -4.82
CA GLY A 243 16.90 8.31 -6.12
C GLY A 243 17.33 9.08 -7.37
N GLY A 244 18.03 10.21 -7.24
CA GLY A 244 18.74 10.85 -8.36
C GLY A 244 17.97 11.94 -9.13
N LEU A 245 16.63 11.95 -9.08
CA LEU A 245 15.81 12.99 -9.73
C LEU A 245 15.92 14.38 -9.09
N LYS A 246 16.53 14.50 -7.91
CA LYS A 246 16.69 15.76 -7.16
C LYS A 246 15.37 16.52 -6.95
N VAL A 247 14.27 15.79 -6.79
CA VAL A 247 12.94 16.38 -6.51
C VAL A 247 13.00 17.04 -5.13
N ARG A 248 12.66 18.33 -5.06
CA ARG A 248 12.63 19.07 -3.80
C ARG A 248 11.35 18.78 -3.04
N ARG A 249 11.44 18.55 -1.72
CA ARG A 249 10.29 18.53 -0.82
C ARG A 249 9.60 19.90 -0.79
N ARG A 250 8.28 19.93 -0.98
CA ARG A 250 7.46 21.14 -1.11
C ARG A 250 6.53 21.34 0.09
N ALA A 251 6.20 20.29 0.84
CA ALA A 251 5.19 20.33 1.90
C ALA A 251 5.44 21.45 2.92
N LYS A 252 6.63 21.52 3.50
CA LYS A 252 6.99 22.54 4.50
C LYS A 252 6.80 23.98 4.00
N ALA A 253 7.25 24.26 2.77
CA ALA A 253 7.13 25.61 2.19
C ALA A 253 5.67 26.00 1.94
N ILE A 254 4.86 25.08 1.41
CA ILE A 254 3.42 25.28 1.21
C ILE A 254 2.71 25.47 2.56
N HIS A 255 3.03 24.64 3.55
CA HIS A 255 2.48 24.74 4.91
C HIS A 255 2.72 26.10 5.55
N ASN A 256 3.96 26.61 5.47
CA ASN A 256 4.30 27.94 5.99
C ASN A 256 3.48 29.03 5.28
N LYS A 257 3.30 28.93 3.96
CA LYS A 257 2.49 29.88 3.19
C LYS A 257 1.02 29.84 3.61
N LEU A 258 0.41 28.66 3.73
CA LEU A 258 -1.00 28.51 4.12
C LEU A 258 -1.26 28.99 5.56
N ARG A 259 -0.33 28.77 6.49
CA ARG A 259 -0.47 29.28 7.87
C ARG A 259 -0.51 30.81 7.96
N LEU A 260 0.16 31.51 7.05
CA LEU A 260 0.20 32.97 7.02
C LEU A 260 -1.08 33.61 6.46
N GLN A 261 -1.93 32.85 5.77
CA GLN A 261 -3.14 33.36 5.13
C GLN A 261 -4.34 33.56 6.09
N GLY A 262 -4.17 33.31 7.39
CA GLY A 262 -5.18 33.56 8.42
C GLY A 262 -6.29 32.49 8.52
N ALA A 263 -7.28 32.74 9.38
CA ALA A 263 -8.30 31.76 9.76
C ALA A 263 -9.49 31.63 8.77
N SER A 264 -9.64 32.56 7.84
CA SER A 264 -10.73 32.51 6.84
C SER A 264 -10.39 31.52 5.73
N VAL A 265 -10.85 30.27 5.89
CA VAL A 265 -10.67 29.24 4.88
C VAL A 265 -11.59 29.49 3.69
N GLY A 266 -11.09 30.17 2.67
CA GLY A 266 -11.78 30.32 1.39
C GLY A 266 -11.87 28.97 0.64
N PRO A 267 -12.79 28.81 -0.33
CA PRO A 267 -12.96 27.55 -1.07
C PRO A 267 -11.68 27.02 -1.72
N ALA A 268 -10.83 27.89 -2.26
CA ALA A 268 -9.54 27.51 -2.85
C ALA A 268 -8.57 26.94 -1.81
N GLN A 269 -8.58 27.45 -0.57
CA GLN A 269 -7.66 27.03 0.49
C GLN A 269 -7.95 25.60 0.96
N ILE A 270 -9.21 25.14 0.88
CA ILE A 270 -9.55 23.75 1.19
C ILE A 270 -8.77 22.80 0.28
N PHE A 271 -8.77 23.06 -1.04
CA PHE A 271 -8.02 22.25 -2.00
C PHE A 271 -6.51 22.33 -1.77
N GLU A 272 -5.98 23.51 -1.40
CA GLU A 272 -4.56 23.67 -1.08
C GLU A 272 -4.16 22.87 0.18
N TRP A 273 -5.00 22.88 1.23
CA TRP A 273 -4.75 22.10 2.46
C TRP A 273 -4.82 20.59 2.19
N VAL A 274 -5.82 20.12 1.46
CA VAL A 274 -5.95 18.69 1.09
C VAL A 274 -4.75 18.25 0.26
N SER A 275 -4.36 19.04 -0.74
CA SER A 275 -3.20 18.76 -1.57
C SER A 275 -1.92 18.74 -0.73
N LEU A 276 -1.78 19.66 0.23
CA LEU A 276 -0.65 19.70 1.16
C LEU A 276 -0.57 18.41 2.01
N PHE A 277 -1.69 17.92 2.55
CA PHE A 277 -1.68 16.70 3.37
C PHE A 277 -1.23 15.48 2.56
N ALA A 278 -1.77 15.29 1.35
CA ALA A 278 -1.39 14.19 0.47
C ALA A 278 0.09 14.29 0.06
N LEU A 279 0.52 15.50 -0.30
CA LEU A 279 1.91 15.76 -0.69
C LEU A 279 2.89 15.51 0.47
N ALA A 280 2.55 15.91 1.70
CA ALA A 280 3.37 15.64 2.88
C ALA A 280 3.60 14.12 3.08
N VAL A 281 2.54 13.32 3.01
CA VAL A 281 2.65 11.86 3.18
C VAL A 281 3.46 11.23 2.04
N ASN A 282 3.23 11.62 0.79
CA ASN A 282 3.97 11.03 -0.33
C ASN A 282 5.44 11.47 -0.40
N GLU A 283 5.78 12.67 0.10
CA GLU A 283 7.17 13.08 0.28
C GLU A 283 7.86 12.28 1.40
N GLU A 284 7.15 12.00 2.50
CA GLU A 284 7.63 11.08 3.55
C GLU A 284 7.84 9.67 3.02
N ASN A 285 6.87 9.16 2.25
CA ASN A 285 6.97 7.86 1.60
C ASN A 285 8.22 7.77 0.71
N ALA A 286 8.39 8.73 -0.20
CA ALA A 286 9.49 8.75 -1.15
C ALA A 286 10.87 8.83 -0.47
N ALA A 287 10.93 9.35 0.76
CA ALA A 287 12.15 9.42 1.55
C ALA A 287 12.38 8.21 2.46
N GLY A 288 11.55 7.17 2.40
CA GLY A 288 11.68 5.97 3.25
C GLY A 288 11.13 6.15 4.67
N GLY A 289 10.34 7.20 4.92
CA GLY A 289 9.72 7.46 6.22
C GLY A 289 8.63 6.46 6.59
N ARG A 290 8.10 6.58 7.81
CA ARG A 290 6.95 5.78 8.26
C ARG A 290 5.68 6.22 7.53
N VAL A 291 4.98 5.25 6.95
CA VAL A 291 3.72 5.45 6.24
C VAL A 291 2.75 4.30 6.51
N VAL A 292 1.47 4.49 6.18
CA VAL A 292 0.46 3.43 6.25
C VAL A 292 0.01 3.09 4.83
N THR A 293 -0.03 1.81 4.48
CA THR A 293 -0.57 1.36 3.19
C THR A 293 -2.04 1.73 3.07
N ALA A 294 -2.44 2.33 1.95
CA ALA A 294 -3.82 2.78 1.78
C ALA A 294 -4.29 2.79 0.31
N PRO A 295 -4.33 1.64 -0.41
CA PRO A 295 -3.98 0.28 0.03
C PRO A 295 -2.51 -0.08 -0.27
N THR A 296 -1.73 0.81 -0.89
CA THR A 296 -0.29 0.66 -1.11
C THR A 296 0.45 1.92 -0.66
N ASN A 297 1.78 1.84 -0.55
CA ASN A 297 2.64 2.98 -0.21
C ASN A 297 2.57 4.08 -1.29
N GLY A 298 2.48 3.69 -2.58
CA GLY A 298 2.37 4.63 -3.69
C GLY A 298 1.10 5.48 -3.66
N ALA A 299 0.04 4.98 -3.04
CA ALA A 299 -1.24 5.65 -2.84
C ALA A 299 -1.48 6.14 -1.39
N ALA A 300 -0.43 6.12 -0.55
CA ALA A 300 -0.56 6.33 0.88
C ALA A 300 -1.09 7.72 1.28
N GLY A 301 -0.99 8.74 0.41
CA GLY A 301 -1.41 10.10 0.75
C GLY A 301 -2.90 10.39 0.59
N VAL A 302 -3.63 9.61 -0.21
CA VAL A 302 -5.04 9.91 -0.53
C VAL A 302 -5.93 9.83 0.71
N ILE A 303 -5.97 8.66 1.35
CA ILE A 303 -6.81 8.41 2.53
C ILE A 303 -6.49 9.33 3.71
N PRO A 304 -5.23 9.50 4.17
CA PRO A 304 -4.95 10.39 5.28
C PRO A 304 -5.26 11.85 4.96
N ALA A 305 -5.11 12.30 3.71
CA ALA A 305 -5.49 13.67 3.33
C ALA A 305 -7.00 13.90 3.45
N VAL A 306 -7.82 12.94 3.01
CA VAL A 306 -9.28 13.02 3.11
C VAL A 306 -9.76 12.84 4.56
N LEU A 307 -9.11 11.97 5.34
CA LEU A 307 -9.37 11.83 6.77
C LEU A 307 -9.04 13.12 7.53
N HIS A 308 -7.93 13.78 7.20
CA HIS A 308 -7.56 15.07 7.80
C HIS A 308 -8.48 16.20 7.33
N TYR A 309 -9.02 16.12 6.10
CA TYR A 309 -10.10 16.99 5.65
C TYR A 309 -11.34 16.84 6.53
N TYR A 310 -11.77 15.60 6.80
CA TYR A 310 -12.88 15.32 7.71
C TYR A 310 -12.63 15.96 9.08
N ARG A 311 -11.48 15.66 9.71
CA ARG A 311 -11.09 16.21 11.02
C ARG A 311 -11.10 17.74 11.05
N ARG A 312 -10.61 18.39 9.99
CA ARG A 312 -10.35 19.84 9.98
C ARG A 312 -11.55 20.67 9.55
N PHE A 313 -12.34 20.20 8.60
CA PHE A 313 -13.32 21.03 7.90
C PHE A 313 -14.77 20.56 8.09
N VAL A 314 -15.01 19.35 8.60
CA VAL A 314 -16.37 18.84 8.83
C VAL A 314 -16.76 19.11 10.29
N PRO A 315 -17.83 19.89 10.55
CA PRO A 315 -18.32 20.12 11.90
C PRO A 315 -18.72 18.83 12.60
N GLY A 316 -18.32 18.67 13.87
CA GLY A 316 -18.64 17.47 14.66
C GLY A 316 -17.79 16.25 14.31
N ALA A 317 -16.71 16.42 13.54
CA ALA A 317 -15.75 15.34 13.33
C ALA A 317 -15.13 14.87 14.65
N ASP A 318 -15.15 13.56 14.88
CA ASP A 318 -14.65 12.92 16.09
C ASP A 318 -13.93 11.60 15.76
N ARG A 319 -13.32 10.99 16.79
CA ARG A 319 -12.54 9.76 16.64
C ARG A 319 -13.39 8.58 16.15
N GLU A 320 -14.65 8.52 16.55
CA GLU A 320 -15.57 7.47 16.11
C GLU A 320 -15.94 7.61 14.63
N GLY A 321 -16.11 8.84 14.16
CA GLY A 321 -16.17 9.17 12.74
C GLY A 321 -14.94 8.69 11.98
N GLU A 322 -13.74 8.94 12.50
CA GLU A 322 -12.49 8.49 11.87
C GLU A 322 -12.39 6.96 11.76
N ARG A 323 -12.84 6.22 12.78
CA ARG A 323 -12.94 4.75 12.71
C ARG A 323 -13.96 4.29 11.69
N ARG A 324 -15.16 4.89 11.66
CA ARG A 324 -16.19 4.61 10.65
C ARG A 324 -15.71 4.90 9.23
N PHE A 325 -14.94 5.97 9.04
CA PHE A 325 -14.28 6.30 7.78
C PHE A 325 -13.40 5.13 7.35
N LEU A 326 -12.45 4.71 8.20
CA LEU A 326 -11.50 3.64 7.85
C LEU A 326 -12.17 2.28 7.64
N LEU A 327 -13.18 1.92 8.43
CA LEU A 327 -13.96 0.69 8.24
C LEU A 327 -14.68 0.67 6.88
N THR A 328 -15.28 1.79 6.49
CA THR A 328 -15.96 1.92 5.19
C THR A 328 -14.96 1.89 4.03
N THR A 329 -13.87 2.64 4.16
CA THR A 329 -12.73 2.62 3.25
C THR A 329 -12.18 1.20 3.07
N ALA A 330 -12.11 0.41 4.14
CA ALA A 330 -11.66 -0.97 4.08
C ALA A 330 -12.59 -1.89 3.29
N ALA A 331 -13.92 -1.74 3.45
CA ALA A 331 -14.89 -2.52 2.68
C ALA A 331 -14.66 -2.37 1.17
N MET A 332 -14.44 -1.14 0.69
CA MET A 332 -14.16 -0.89 -0.71
C MET A 332 -12.85 -1.55 -1.15
N GLY A 333 -11.81 -1.43 -0.34
CA GLY A 333 -10.53 -2.11 -0.59
C GLY A 333 -10.66 -3.64 -0.69
N PHE A 334 -11.54 -4.25 0.11
CA PHE A 334 -11.83 -5.69 0.03
C PHE A 334 -12.48 -6.06 -1.30
N LEU A 335 -13.44 -5.27 -1.79
CA LEU A 335 -14.10 -5.51 -3.09
C LEU A 335 -13.09 -5.51 -4.24
N TYR A 336 -12.20 -4.50 -4.30
CA TYR A 336 -11.15 -4.44 -5.32
C TYR A 336 -10.17 -5.61 -5.22
N LYS A 337 -9.76 -5.97 -3.99
CA LYS A 337 -8.81 -7.07 -3.75
C LYS A 337 -9.39 -8.43 -4.09
N LYS A 338 -10.70 -8.66 -3.90
CA LYS A 338 -11.40 -9.91 -4.22
C LYS A 338 -11.74 -10.07 -5.70
N ARG A 339 -12.09 -8.98 -6.39
CA ARG A 339 -12.60 -9.02 -7.77
C ARG A 339 -11.59 -8.64 -8.84
N ALA A 340 -10.50 -7.98 -8.46
CA ALA A 340 -9.44 -7.56 -9.36
C ALA A 340 -8.08 -7.75 -8.68
N SER A 341 -7.28 -6.69 -8.59
CA SER A 341 -6.04 -6.64 -7.81
C SER A 341 -5.77 -5.19 -7.41
N ILE A 342 -5.03 -5.01 -6.32
CA ILE A 342 -4.52 -3.70 -5.86
C ILE A 342 -3.04 -3.50 -6.22
N SER A 343 -2.46 -4.40 -7.02
CA SER A 343 -1.07 -4.38 -7.45
C SER A 343 -0.90 -3.52 -8.71
N ALA A 344 0.02 -2.54 -8.68
CA ALA A 344 0.38 -1.77 -9.86
C ALA A 344 1.02 -2.62 -10.97
N ALA A 345 1.76 -3.66 -10.60
CA ALA A 345 2.32 -4.62 -11.54
C ALA A 345 1.25 -5.36 -12.36
N GLU A 346 0.01 -5.43 -11.86
CA GLU A 346 -1.08 -6.15 -12.51
C GLU A 346 -2.09 -5.19 -13.13
N MET A 347 -2.51 -4.16 -12.41
CA MET A 347 -3.62 -3.27 -12.77
C MET A 347 -3.19 -1.87 -13.16
N GLY A 348 -1.90 -1.51 -13.07
CA GLY A 348 -1.46 -0.12 -13.19
C GLY A 348 -1.87 0.73 -11.98
N CYS A 349 -1.76 2.05 -12.10
CA CYS A 349 -1.96 2.96 -10.98
C CYS A 349 -3.45 3.15 -10.63
N GLN A 350 -4.37 2.75 -11.51
CA GLN A 350 -5.79 2.60 -11.17
C GLN A 350 -6.00 1.61 -10.01
N GLY A 351 -5.19 0.53 -9.94
CA GLY A 351 -5.23 -0.44 -8.85
C GLY A 351 -4.67 0.07 -7.51
N GLU A 352 -3.97 1.21 -7.53
CA GLU A 352 -3.39 1.83 -6.34
C GLU A 352 -4.09 3.15 -6.00
N VAL A 353 -3.78 4.23 -6.72
CA VAL A 353 -4.33 5.57 -6.47
C VAL A 353 -5.81 5.63 -6.82
N GLY A 354 -6.25 4.92 -7.87
CA GLY A 354 -7.67 4.83 -8.21
C GLY A 354 -8.47 4.14 -7.10
N VAL A 355 -7.96 3.02 -6.60
CA VAL A 355 -8.55 2.29 -5.47
C VAL A 355 -8.56 3.18 -4.21
N ALA A 356 -7.46 3.85 -3.88
CA ALA A 356 -7.41 4.76 -2.74
C ALA A 356 -8.40 5.93 -2.85
N CYS A 357 -8.58 6.47 -4.05
CA CYS A 357 -9.57 7.52 -4.35
C CYS A 357 -11.00 7.03 -4.11
N SER A 358 -11.34 5.85 -4.62
CA SER A 358 -12.64 5.20 -4.37
C SER A 358 -12.88 4.91 -2.89
N MET A 359 -11.90 4.30 -2.21
CA MET A 359 -11.96 3.98 -0.79
C MET A 359 -12.16 5.23 0.08
N ALA A 360 -11.45 6.32 -0.23
CA ALA A 360 -11.58 7.59 0.49
C ALA A 360 -12.91 8.30 0.21
N ALA A 361 -13.44 8.21 -1.02
CA ALA A 361 -14.73 8.79 -1.38
C ALA A 361 -15.87 8.12 -0.59
N ALA A 362 -15.89 6.79 -0.55
CA ALA A 362 -16.85 6.02 0.26
C ALA A 362 -16.73 6.32 1.75
N GLY A 363 -15.50 6.34 2.28
CA GLY A 363 -15.23 6.68 3.68
C GLY A 363 -15.78 8.05 4.04
N LEU A 364 -15.54 9.06 3.20
CA LEU A 364 -16.04 10.42 3.44
C LEU A 364 -17.57 10.49 3.34
N ALA A 365 -18.16 9.86 2.33
CA ALA A 365 -19.61 9.85 2.16
C ALA A 365 -20.32 9.22 3.38
N ALA A 366 -19.77 8.15 3.96
CA ALA A 366 -20.33 7.51 5.14
C ALA A 366 -20.31 8.42 6.38
N VAL A 367 -19.20 9.10 6.64
CA VAL A 367 -19.09 9.99 7.82
C VAL A 367 -19.85 11.31 7.66
N LEU A 368 -20.18 11.70 6.42
CA LEU A 368 -21.07 12.80 6.11
C LEU A 368 -22.56 12.42 6.17
N GLY A 369 -22.89 11.17 6.49
CA GLY A 369 -24.26 10.69 6.69
C GLY A 369 -24.93 10.11 5.44
N GLY A 370 -24.14 9.73 4.43
CA GLY A 370 -24.66 9.06 3.24
C GLY A 370 -25.24 7.67 3.55
N THR A 371 -26.26 7.28 2.78
CA THR A 371 -26.80 5.90 2.80
C THR A 371 -25.77 4.91 2.22
N ASN A 372 -25.94 3.60 2.47
CA ASN A 372 -25.05 2.60 1.87
C ASN A 372 -24.98 2.71 0.33
N SER A 373 -26.10 3.04 -0.33
CA SER A 373 -26.14 3.27 -1.79
C SER A 373 -25.37 4.52 -2.22
N GLN A 374 -25.43 5.61 -1.45
CA GLN A 374 -24.61 6.81 -1.72
C GLN A 374 -23.13 6.55 -1.45
N VAL A 375 -22.80 5.72 -0.46
CA VAL A 375 -21.43 5.30 -0.17
C VAL A 375 -20.85 4.48 -1.32
N GLU A 376 -21.61 3.51 -1.84
CA GLU A 376 -21.21 2.75 -3.02
C GLU A 376 -21.05 3.68 -4.25
N ASN A 377 -22.01 4.58 -4.48
CA ASN A 377 -21.94 5.54 -5.59
C ASN A 377 -20.71 6.46 -5.50
N ALA A 378 -20.34 6.92 -4.30
CA ALA A 378 -19.12 7.70 -4.11
C ALA A 378 -17.86 6.90 -4.47
N ALA A 379 -17.80 5.62 -4.07
CA ALA A 379 -16.72 4.72 -4.46
C ALA A 379 -16.66 4.50 -5.97
N GLU A 380 -17.82 4.33 -6.60
CA GLU A 380 -17.96 4.13 -8.04
C GLU A 380 -17.39 5.32 -8.82
N ILE A 381 -17.89 6.53 -8.58
CA ILE A 381 -17.38 7.78 -9.17
C ILE A 381 -15.87 7.94 -8.91
N GLY A 382 -15.44 7.61 -7.68
CA GLY A 382 -14.04 7.70 -7.28
C GLY A 382 -13.11 6.81 -8.12
N MET A 383 -13.57 5.63 -8.54
CA MET A 383 -12.80 4.74 -9.42
C MET A 383 -12.97 5.06 -10.89
N GLU A 384 -14.18 5.41 -11.34
CA GLU A 384 -14.49 5.74 -12.74
C GLU A 384 -13.51 6.78 -13.29
N HIS A 385 -13.24 7.83 -12.51
CA HIS A 385 -12.31 8.91 -12.85
C HIS A 385 -10.81 8.53 -12.79
N ASN A 386 -10.48 7.25 -12.60
CA ASN A 386 -9.12 6.73 -12.60
C ASN A 386 -8.95 5.48 -13.50
N LEU A 387 -10.00 5.01 -14.19
CA LEU A 387 -9.90 3.90 -15.14
C LEU A 387 -8.90 4.20 -16.27
N GLY A 388 -8.06 3.22 -16.61
CA GLY A 388 -6.99 3.31 -17.58
C GLY A 388 -5.69 3.94 -17.07
N LEU A 389 -5.59 4.32 -15.79
CA LEU A 389 -4.39 4.97 -15.26
C LEU A 389 -3.21 3.99 -15.16
N THR A 390 -2.19 4.20 -15.99
CA THR A 390 -0.95 3.40 -16.06
C THR A 390 -0.01 3.65 -14.88
N CYS A 391 0.89 2.71 -14.56
CA CYS A 391 1.91 2.89 -13.51
C CYS A 391 3.30 2.89 -14.12
N ASP A 392 3.79 4.05 -14.53
CA ASP A 392 5.09 4.16 -15.18
C ASP A 392 5.85 5.39 -14.64
N PRO A 393 6.41 5.29 -13.42
CA PRO A 393 7.09 6.40 -12.78
C PRO A 393 8.49 6.63 -13.35
N ILE A 394 8.92 7.89 -13.34
CA ILE A 394 10.26 8.30 -13.79
C ILE A 394 11.32 7.66 -12.89
N GLY A 395 12.33 7.04 -13.50
CA GLY A 395 13.43 6.37 -12.79
C GLY A 395 13.00 5.17 -11.94
N GLY A 396 11.77 4.68 -12.07
CA GLY A 396 11.22 3.65 -11.17
C GLY A 396 10.97 4.14 -9.75
N LEU A 397 10.91 5.46 -9.53
CA LEU A 397 10.80 6.07 -8.20
C LEU A 397 9.35 6.42 -7.87
N VAL A 398 8.94 6.22 -6.62
CA VAL A 398 7.62 6.64 -6.12
C VAL A 398 7.58 8.15 -5.84
N GLN A 399 7.87 8.95 -6.88
CA GLN A 399 7.97 10.40 -6.84
C GLN A 399 7.09 11.03 -7.93
N ILE A 400 7.48 10.92 -9.19
CA ILE A 400 6.77 11.50 -10.33
C ILE A 400 6.24 10.37 -11.22
N PRO A 401 4.94 10.31 -11.51
CA PRO A 401 3.86 11.24 -11.15
C PRO A 401 3.14 10.90 -9.82
N CYS A 402 3.72 10.04 -8.98
CA CYS A 402 3.05 9.46 -7.81
C CYS A 402 2.58 10.51 -6.79
N ILE A 403 3.41 11.52 -6.49
CA ILE A 403 3.09 12.56 -5.50
C ILE A 403 1.86 13.37 -5.95
N GLU A 404 1.86 13.88 -7.19
CA GLU A 404 0.74 14.63 -7.75
C GLU A 404 -0.52 13.77 -7.92
N ARG A 405 -0.36 12.47 -8.23
CA ARG A 405 -1.51 11.56 -8.32
C ARG A 405 -2.25 11.43 -7.00
N ASN A 406 -1.54 11.45 -5.86
CA ASN A 406 -2.19 11.41 -4.54
C ASN A 406 -2.94 12.70 -4.23
N THR A 407 -2.38 13.87 -4.58
CA THR A 407 -3.09 15.15 -4.40
C THR A 407 -4.37 15.18 -5.23
N MET A 408 -4.28 14.79 -6.50
CA MET A 408 -5.44 14.72 -7.39
C MET A 408 -6.46 13.67 -6.93
N GLY A 409 -5.99 12.51 -6.45
CA GLY A 409 -6.84 11.46 -5.90
C GLY A 409 -7.65 11.91 -4.69
N ALA A 410 -7.02 12.61 -3.74
CA ALA A 410 -7.72 13.14 -2.56
C ALA A 410 -8.80 14.17 -2.93
N VAL A 411 -8.50 15.06 -3.88
CA VAL A 411 -9.46 16.06 -4.38
C VAL A 411 -10.63 15.41 -5.10
N LYS A 412 -10.36 14.44 -5.99
CA LYS A 412 -11.41 13.66 -6.66
C LYS A 412 -12.29 12.92 -5.66
N ALA A 413 -11.70 12.30 -4.64
CA ALA A 413 -12.43 11.56 -3.62
C ALA A 413 -13.43 12.43 -2.84
N ILE A 414 -13.00 13.64 -2.43
CA ILE A 414 -13.89 14.60 -1.77
C ILE A 414 -15.04 14.99 -2.69
N ASN A 415 -14.73 15.33 -3.95
CA ASN A 415 -15.76 15.73 -4.91
C ASN A 415 -16.74 14.59 -5.22
N ALA A 416 -16.25 13.35 -5.36
CA ALA A 416 -17.07 12.16 -5.58
C ALA A 416 -18.05 11.92 -4.41
N ALA A 417 -17.58 12.07 -3.16
CA ALA A 417 -18.44 11.96 -1.99
C ALA A 417 -19.56 13.01 -2.00
N TYR A 418 -19.24 14.29 -2.26
CA TYR A 418 -20.25 15.34 -2.34
C TYR A 418 -21.21 15.16 -3.51
N LEU A 419 -20.74 14.71 -4.68
CA LEU A 419 -21.62 14.39 -5.82
C LEU A 419 -22.63 13.31 -5.47
N ALA A 420 -22.18 12.21 -4.85
CA ALA A 420 -23.05 11.12 -4.43
C ALA A 420 -24.08 11.56 -3.37
N LEU A 421 -23.68 12.41 -2.42
CA LEU A 421 -24.56 12.93 -1.36
C LEU A 421 -25.63 13.92 -1.86
N GLN A 422 -25.38 14.61 -2.98
CA GLN A 422 -26.38 15.45 -3.65
C GLN A 422 -27.38 14.62 -4.46
N GLY A 423 -27.03 13.39 -4.81
CA GLY A 423 -27.93 12.42 -5.43
C GLY A 423 -28.73 11.60 -4.41
N ASP A 424 -29.55 10.67 -4.91
CA ASP A 424 -30.31 9.71 -4.10
C ASP A 424 -29.61 8.33 -3.99
N GLY A 425 -28.36 8.23 -4.47
CA GLY A 425 -27.57 7.01 -4.53
C GLY A 425 -27.90 6.10 -5.72
N ARG A 426 -28.88 6.45 -6.56
CA ARG A 426 -29.14 5.70 -7.81
C ARG A 426 -28.14 6.09 -8.88
N HIS A 427 -27.53 5.09 -9.49
CA HIS A 427 -26.58 5.26 -10.58
C HIS A 427 -26.79 4.13 -11.61
N ILE A 428 -26.50 4.41 -12.87
CA ILE A 428 -26.69 3.44 -13.96
C ILE A 428 -25.54 2.42 -13.98
N VAL A 429 -24.33 2.86 -13.63
CA VAL A 429 -23.11 2.06 -13.67
C VAL A 429 -22.78 1.60 -12.25
N SER A 430 -22.95 0.32 -11.93
CA SER A 430 -22.67 -0.18 -10.58
C SER A 430 -21.17 -0.21 -10.28
N LEU A 431 -20.82 -0.18 -8.99
CA LEU A 431 -19.42 -0.35 -8.56
C LEU A 431 -18.84 -1.68 -9.05
N ASP A 432 -19.63 -2.75 -9.06
CA ASP A 432 -19.21 -4.05 -9.57
C ASP A 432 -18.81 -3.99 -11.06
N ALA A 433 -19.56 -3.22 -11.88
CA ALA A 433 -19.22 -3.02 -13.30
C ALA A 433 -17.93 -2.20 -13.46
N VAL A 434 -17.73 -1.18 -12.62
CA VAL A 434 -16.49 -0.39 -12.59
C VAL A 434 -15.28 -1.23 -12.18
N ILE A 435 -15.42 -2.10 -11.17
CA ILE A 435 -14.36 -3.03 -10.76
C ILE A 435 -14.00 -3.99 -11.90
N GLU A 436 -15.00 -4.53 -12.59
CA GLU A 436 -14.77 -5.42 -13.73
C GLU A 436 -14.09 -4.69 -14.90
N THR A 437 -14.46 -3.43 -15.14
CA THR A 437 -13.79 -2.58 -16.14
C THR A 437 -12.36 -2.29 -15.76
N MET A 438 -12.07 -2.03 -14.48
CA MET A 438 -10.70 -1.88 -13.96
C MET A 438 -9.89 -3.16 -14.21
N ARG A 439 -10.47 -4.34 -13.95
CA ARG A 439 -9.80 -5.62 -14.18
C ARG A 439 -9.45 -5.83 -15.65
N GLN A 440 -10.42 -5.66 -16.55
CA GLN A 440 -10.22 -5.84 -17.99
C GLN A 440 -9.18 -4.86 -18.55
N THR A 441 -9.30 -3.58 -18.20
CA THR A 441 -8.32 -2.55 -18.63
C THR A 441 -6.91 -2.82 -18.07
N GLY A 442 -6.80 -3.37 -16.85
CA GLY A 442 -5.53 -3.80 -16.29
C GLY A 442 -4.92 -4.99 -17.03
N GLU A 443 -5.73 -5.98 -17.42
CA GLU A 443 -5.29 -7.12 -18.23
C GLU A 443 -4.84 -6.70 -19.63
N ASP A 444 -5.56 -5.76 -20.26
CA ASP A 444 -5.24 -5.22 -21.59
C ASP A 444 -4.05 -4.27 -21.58
N MET A 445 -3.70 -3.70 -20.42
CA MET A 445 -2.58 -2.78 -20.29
C MET A 445 -1.26 -3.49 -20.61
N ALA A 446 -0.53 -2.98 -21.60
CA ALA A 446 0.77 -3.53 -21.97
C ALA A 446 1.75 -3.49 -20.78
N SER A 447 2.54 -4.57 -20.61
CA SER A 447 3.47 -4.72 -19.47
C SER A 447 4.42 -3.54 -19.27
N ARG A 448 4.91 -2.92 -20.36
CA ARG A 448 5.77 -1.73 -20.33
C ARG A 448 5.12 -0.46 -19.78
N TYR A 449 3.80 -0.42 -19.60
CA TYR A 449 3.06 0.69 -19.00
C TYR A 449 2.57 0.36 -17.57
N LYS A 450 2.97 -0.79 -17.03
CA LYS A 450 2.82 -1.17 -15.62
C LYS A 450 4.13 -0.89 -14.87
N GLU A 451 4.25 -1.36 -13.63
CA GLU A 451 5.36 -1.17 -12.67
C GLU A 451 6.73 -1.74 -13.13
N THR A 452 7.18 -1.35 -14.32
CA THR A 452 8.44 -1.75 -14.95
C THR A 452 9.32 -0.56 -15.33
N SER A 453 8.73 0.64 -15.46
CA SER A 453 9.42 1.86 -15.92
C SER A 453 10.07 1.74 -17.30
N LEU A 454 9.53 0.87 -18.15
CA LEU A 454 10.03 0.61 -19.50
C LEU A 454 9.22 1.36 -20.59
N GLY A 455 8.30 2.25 -20.21
CA GLY A 455 7.41 2.93 -21.16
C GLY A 455 7.07 4.35 -20.74
N GLY A 456 5.87 4.78 -21.14
CA GLY A 456 5.15 5.97 -20.67
C GLY A 456 6.01 7.21 -20.36
N LEU A 457 5.81 7.78 -19.18
CA LEU A 457 6.54 8.97 -18.74
C LEU A 457 8.00 8.64 -18.45
N ALA A 458 8.30 7.41 -18.02
CA ALA A 458 9.64 6.99 -17.64
C ALA A 458 10.65 7.07 -18.78
N VAL A 459 10.25 6.72 -20.02
CA VAL A 459 11.14 6.75 -21.20
C VAL A 459 11.05 8.05 -22.00
N ASN A 460 10.03 8.87 -21.76
CA ASN A 460 9.81 10.11 -22.51
C ASN A 460 10.33 11.36 -21.79
N VAL A 461 10.63 11.27 -20.49
CA VAL A 461 11.36 12.31 -19.76
C VAL A 461 12.82 11.91 -19.68
N VAL A 462 13.66 12.59 -20.47
CA VAL A 462 15.11 12.36 -20.47
C VAL A 462 15.69 12.85 -19.14
N GLU A 463 16.27 11.94 -18.35
CA GLU A 463 17.13 12.31 -17.23
C GLU A 463 18.36 13.03 -17.80
N CYS A 464 18.53 14.31 -17.45
CA CYS A 464 19.62 15.15 -17.93
C CYS A 464 20.83 15.18 -16.98
#